data_AF-A0A952YY26-F1
#
_entry.id   AF-A0A952YY26-F1
#
_cell.length_a   1.000
_cell.length_b   1.000
_cell.length_c   1.000
_cell.angle_alpha   90.00
_cell.angle_beta   90.00
_cell.angle_gamma   90.00
#
_symmetry.space_group_name_H-M   'P 1'
#
loop_
_entity.id
_entity.type
_entity.pdbx_description
1 polymer ?
#
loop_
_entity_poly.entity_id
_entity_poly.type
_entity_poly.pdbx_seq_one_letter_code
_entity_poly.pdbx_strand_id
1 'polypeptide(L)'
;MKMFVAVPFIIVIAVFTYQALIRVPKALKRTFYGNSDTHLPCLHNSFKVITPDYKCSDFIEKFDFAGAKILPACGYYNITYTNRNGITTNRNISVSRVYENNGKFVVDAYCHLHASRRSFFYYRINRAVDLDTGQFVNCLAQSAMINFNDIGIQEIWNTIDNEMMGLYLLGFICCTDRRMLKRERAIIADYLKCRRPDIVLADEQLERLLKRLGMPDPRQFKRIVSDMKAAGDISRLRDITDCAKRIVASQKTVDPLEKAAIETLEAACN
;
A
#
# COMPACT_ATOMS: atom_id res chain seq x y z
N MET A 1 -22.93 61.76 -12.71
CA MET A 1 -23.51 60.61 -12.00
C MET A 1 -22.41 59.61 -11.68
N LYS A 2 -22.04 59.45 -10.40
CA LYS A 2 -21.05 58.45 -9.95
C LYS A 2 -21.82 57.26 -9.37
N MET A 3 -21.79 56.11 -10.04
CA MET A 3 -22.24 54.85 -9.46
C MET A 3 -21.08 54.24 -8.65
N PHE A 4 -21.23 54.24 -7.33
CA PHE A 4 -20.36 53.51 -6.41
C PHE A 4 -20.71 52.02 -6.46
N VAL A 5 -19.75 51.19 -6.88
CA VAL A 5 -19.86 49.73 -6.91
C VAL A 5 -19.50 49.19 -5.53
N ALA A 6 -20.50 48.94 -4.69
CA ALA A 6 -20.37 48.28 -3.40
C ALA A 6 -20.53 46.75 -3.58
N VAL A 7 -19.48 46.09 -4.06
CA VAL A 7 -19.48 44.61 -4.26
C VAL A 7 -18.44 43.85 -3.42
N PRO A 8 -17.41 44.41 -2.75
CA PRO A 8 -16.41 43.55 -2.09
C PRO A 8 -16.82 43.05 -0.68
N PHE A 9 -17.91 43.56 -0.08
CA PHE A 9 -18.19 43.25 1.34
C PHE A 9 -18.98 41.95 1.57
N ILE A 10 -19.77 41.50 0.59
CA ILE A 10 -20.64 40.31 0.76
C ILE A 10 -19.82 39.00 0.69
N ILE A 11 -18.75 38.97 -0.10
CA ILE A 11 -17.91 37.77 -0.28
C ILE A 11 -17.10 37.47 0.98
N VAL A 12 -16.66 38.49 1.73
CA VAL A 12 -15.86 38.30 2.95
C VAL A 12 -16.69 37.65 4.07
N ILE A 13 -17.97 38.02 4.20
CA ILE A 13 -18.85 37.45 5.24
C ILE A 13 -19.15 35.96 4.97
N ALA A 14 -19.33 35.56 3.71
CA ALA A 14 -19.59 34.18 3.34
C ALA A 14 -18.39 33.24 3.62
N VAL A 15 -17.15 33.73 3.47
CA VAL A 15 -15.95 32.92 3.76
C VAL A 15 -15.75 32.72 5.27
N PHE A 16 -16.08 33.72 6.09
CA PHE A 16 -15.95 33.60 7.55
C PHE A 16 -17.02 32.69 8.18
N THR A 17 -18.26 32.68 7.68
CA THR A 17 -19.30 31.79 8.20
C THR A 17 -19.07 30.33 7.79
N TYR A 18 -18.51 30.09 6.59
CA TYR A 18 -18.17 28.73 6.14
C TYR A 18 -17.03 28.11 6.96
N GLN A 19 -16.01 28.90 7.35
CA GLN A 19 -14.94 28.39 8.22
C GLN A 19 -15.40 28.10 9.65
N ALA A 20 -16.43 28.80 10.16
CA ALA A 20 -17.01 28.54 11.47
C ALA A 20 -17.84 27.24 11.48
N LEU A 21 -18.57 26.94 10.40
CA LEU A 21 -19.39 25.72 10.28
C LEU A 21 -18.57 24.42 10.12
N ILE A 22 -17.35 24.50 9.59
CA ILE A 22 -16.48 23.31 9.43
C ILE A 22 -15.69 22.99 10.71
N ARG A 23 -15.60 23.91 11.67
CA ARG A 23 -14.76 23.74 12.87
C ARG A 23 -15.49 23.31 14.14
N VAL A 24 -16.79 22.99 14.10
CA VAL A 24 -17.54 22.51 15.26
C VAL A 24 -18.46 21.34 14.84
N PRO A 25 -18.34 20.08 15.34
CA PRO A 25 -17.64 19.66 16.56
C PRO A 25 -16.86 18.31 16.45
N LYS A 26 -15.53 18.36 16.60
CA LYS A 26 -14.77 17.25 17.25
C LYS A 26 -14.88 17.28 18.78
N ALA A 27 -15.49 18.32 19.35
CA ALA A 27 -15.66 18.51 20.79
C ALA A 27 -16.93 17.88 21.39
N LEU A 28 -17.91 17.43 20.58
CA LEU A 28 -19.13 16.76 21.09
C LEU A 28 -19.01 15.23 21.23
N LYS A 29 -17.89 14.62 20.86
CA LYS A 29 -17.66 13.17 21.07
C LYS A 29 -17.09 12.81 22.45
N ARG A 30 -17.03 13.76 23.40
CA ARG A 30 -16.38 13.55 24.71
C ARG A 30 -17.29 13.58 25.95
N THR A 31 -18.61 13.63 25.80
CA THR A 31 -19.53 13.72 26.96
C THR A 31 -20.41 12.48 27.22
N PHE A 32 -20.17 11.35 26.55
CA PHE A 32 -20.81 10.07 26.91
C PHE A 32 -19.78 8.99 27.19
N TYR A 33 -19.03 9.17 28.28
CA TYR A 33 -18.50 8.04 29.06
C TYR A 33 -19.12 8.17 30.45
N GLY A 34 -20.37 7.74 30.53
CA GLY A 34 -21.03 7.47 31.81
C GLY A 34 -20.32 6.28 32.45
N ASN A 35 -19.88 6.49 33.67
CA ASN A 35 -19.32 5.48 34.55
C ASN A 35 -20.44 4.47 34.86
N SER A 36 -20.41 3.29 34.24
CA SER A 36 -21.26 2.16 34.60
C SER A 36 -20.41 0.93 34.81
N ASP A 37 -19.78 0.86 35.98
CA ASP A 37 -19.32 -0.38 36.60
C ASP A 37 -20.53 -1.22 37.02
N THR A 38 -21.29 -1.70 36.04
CA THR A 38 -22.18 -2.84 36.24
C THR A 38 -21.40 -4.07 35.81
N HIS A 39 -20.93 -4.84 36.78
CA HIS A 39 -20.41 -6.18 36.59
C HIS A 39 -21.42 -7.02 35.80
N LEU A 40 -21.24 -7.08 34.48
CA LEU A 40 -21.91 -8.04 33.63
C LEU A 40 -21.36 -9.43 33.99
N PRO A 41 -22.21 -10.40 34.35
CA PRO A 41 -21.75 -11.77 34.57
C PRO A 41 -21.11 -12.26 33.26
N CYS A 42 -19.81 -12.56 33.34
CA CYS A 42 -19.04 -13.12 32.25
C CYS A 42 -19.64 -14.48 31.91
N LEU A 43 -20.58 -14.52 30.98
CA LEU A 43 -21.03 -15.76 30.36
C LEU A 43 -19.80 -16.40 29.74
N HIS A 44 -19.35 -17.47 30.39
CA HIS A 44 -18.16 -18.24 30.09
C HIS A 44 -18.40 -19.04 28.81
N ASN A 45 -18.64 -18.35 27.70
CA ASN A 45 -18.65 -18.95 26.38
C ASN A 45 -17.18 -19.19 26.03
N SER A 46 -16.68 -20.36 26.39
CA SER A 46 -15.42 -20.87 25.89
C SER A 46 -15.55 -21.03 24.38
N PHE A 47 -15.18 -20.00 23.62
CA PHE A 47 -15.00 -20.12 22.18
C PHE A 47 -13.86 -21.11 21.95
N LYS A 48 -14.22 -22.32 21.56
CA LYS A 48 -13.25 -23.33 21.14
C LYS A 48 -12.66 -22.83 19.82
N VAL A 49 -11.49 -22.20 19.89
CA VAL A 49 -10.72 -21.84 18.71
C VAL A 49 -10.30 -23.16 18.06
N ILE A 50 -11.03 -23.56 17.02
CA ILE A 50 -10.64 -24.69 16.19
C ILE A 50 -9.44 -24.21 15.37
N THR A 51 -8.23 -24.52 15.83
CA THR A 51 -7.03 -24.43 14.99
C THR A 51 -6.97 -25.69 14.15
N PRO A 52 -7.11 -25.61 12.82
CA PRO A 52 -6.96 -26.78 11.97
C PRO A 52 -5.54 -27.33 12.11
N ASP A 53 -5.41 -28.65 12.14
CA ASP A 53 -4.12 -29.34 12.20
C ASP A 53 -3.50 -29.32 10.81
N TYR A 54 -2.58 -28.38 10.57
CA TYR A 54 -1.95 -28.19 9.27
C TYR A 54 -0.51 -28.71 9.27
N LYS A 55 -0.15 -29.56 8.29
CA LYS A 55 1.23 -30.01 8.11
C LYS A 55 2.07 -28.91 7.45
N CYS A 56 3.28 -28.68 7.97
CA CYS A 56 4.18 -27.61 7.53
C CYS A 56 4.57 -27.67 6.03
N SER A 57 4.45 -28.85 5.40
CA SER A 57 4.70 -29.08 3.97
C SER A 57 3.66 -28.44 3.05
N ASP A 58 2.45 -28.19 3.54
CA ASP A 58 1.29 -27.87 2.70
C ASP A 58 1.19 -26.35 2.42
N PHE A 59 2.08 -25.55 3.01
CA PHE A 59 2.03 -24.09 2.98
C PHE A 59 3.06 -23.42 2.05
N ILE A 60 3.79 -24.19 1.26
CA ILE A 60 4.87 -23.67 0.41
C ILE A 60 4.45 -23.65 -1.06
N GLU A 61 3.21 -23.27 -1.34
CA GLU A 61 2.97 -22.68 -2.66
C GLU A 61 3.62 -21.30 -2.67
N LYS A 62 4.66 -21.17 -3.51
CA LYS A 62 5.34 -19.91 -3.76
C LYS A 62 4.30 -18.94 -4.34
N PHE A 63 3.85 -17.97 -3.55
CA PHE A 63 3.01 -16.88 -4.06
C PHE A 63 3.77 -16.13 -5.16
N ASP A 64 3.22 -16.14 -6.36
CA ASP A 64 3.80 -15.42 -7.49
C ASP A 64 3.45 -13.94 -7.33
N PHE A 65 4.46 -13.13 -7.00
CA PHE A 65 4.27 -11.69 -6.84
C PHE A 65 4.23 -10.97 -8.18
N ALA A 66 4.86 -11.48 -9.24
CA ALA A 66 4.89 -10.81 -10.53
C ALA A 66 3.52 -10.83 -11.20
N GLY A 67 2.83 -11.99 -11.16
CA GLY A 67 1.46 -12.13 -11.63
C GLY A 67 0.40 -11.58 -10.68
N ALA A 68 0.78 -11.05 -9.50
CA ALA A 68 -0.18 -10.55 -8.54
C ALA A 68 -0.67 -9.13 -8.87
N LYS A 69 -1.98 -8.93 -8.77
CA LYS A 69 -2.59 -7.61 -8.79
C LYS A 69 -2.31 -6.89 -7.47
N ILE A 70 -1.79 -5.66 -7.54
CA ILE A 70 -1.59 -4.80 -6.37
C ILE A 70 -2.85 -3.96 -6.17
N LEU A 71 -3.54 -4.16 -5.05
CA LEU A 71 -4.84 -3.57 -4.75
C LEU A 71 -4.78 -2.58 -3.58
N PRO A 72 -5.53 -1.46 -3.63
CA PRO A 72 -5.45 -0.42 -2.62
C PRO A 72 -6.17 -0.90 -1.39
N ALA A 73 -5.50 -0.71 -0.25
CA ALA A 73 -6.05 -1.11 1.02
C ALA A 73 -5.60 -0.14 2.11
N CYS A 74 -6.41 -0.05 3.16
CA CYS A 74 -6.02 0.59 4.40
C CYS A 74 -6.78 -0.01 5.57
N GLY A 75 -6.23 0.16 6.76
CA GLY A 75 -6.90 -0.16 8.00
C GLY A 75 -5.91 -0.53 9.09
N TYR A 76 -6.38 -0.47 10.32
CA TYR A 76 -5.60 -0.81 11.50
C TYR A 76 -6.21 -2.03 12.18
N TYR A 77 -5.45 -3.12 12.24
CA TYR A 77 -5.97 -4.41 12.66
C TYR A 77 -5.10 -5.03 13.75
N ASN A 78 -5.74 -5.74 14.68
CA ASN A 78 -5.08 -6.73 15.53
C ASN A 78 -5.28 -8.11 14.90
N ILE A 79 -4.17 -8.80 14.64
CA ILE A 79 -4.18 -10.14 14.04
C ILE A 79 -3.55 -11.16 14.96
N THR A 80 -4.11 -12.36 14.96
CA THR A 80 -3.45 -13.57 15.46
C THR A 80 -2.83 -14.27 14.26
N TYR A 81 -1.49 -14.32 14.22
CA TYR A 81 -0.72 -14.79 13.06
C TYR A 81 0.22 -15.93 13.43
N THR A 82 0.16 -17.03 12.67
CA THR A 82 1.07 -18.17 12.81
C THR A 82 2.16 -18.09 11.74
N ASN A 83 3.41 -17.96 12.18
CA ASN A 83 4.52 -17.86 11.25
C ASN A 83 4.91 -19.24 10.67
N ARG A 84 5.93 -19.25 9.79
CA ARG A 84 6.45 -20.48 9.16
C ARG A 84 7.03 -21.51 10.16
N ASN A 85 7.35 -21.10 11.38
CA ASN A 85 7.88 -21.97 12.42
C ASN A 85 6.76 -22.50 13.35
N GLY A 86 5.48 -22.30 13.00
CA GLY A 86 4.34 -22.66 13.85
C GLY A 86 4.11 -21.75 15.05
N ILE A 87 4.88 -20.66 15.19
CA ILE A 87 4.75 -19.75 16.33
C ILE A 87 3.60 -18.78 16.06
N THR A 88 2.59 -18.84 16.91
CA THR A 88 1.42 -17.94 16.90
C THR A 88 1.67 -16.72 17.77
N THR A 89 1.39 -15.54 17.23
CA THR A 89 1.60 -14.26 17.90
C THR A 89 0.43 -13.31 17.63
N ASN A 90 0.12 -12.44 18.58
CA ASN A 90 -0.81 -11.32 18.38
C ASN A 90 -0.03 -10.08 17.95
N ARG A 91 -0.50 -9.38 16.92
CA ARG A 91 0.20 -8.25 16.32
C ARG A 91 -0.78 -7.15 15.93
N ASN A 92 -0.43 -5.91 16.24
CA ASN A 92 -1.08 -4.77 15.60
C ASN A 92 -0.39 -4.50 14.27
N ILE A 93 -1.18 -4.29 13.22
CA ILE A 93 -0.68 -4.03 11.87
C ILE A 93 -1.43 -2.87 11.23
N SER A 94 -0.71 -2.03 10.47
CA SER A 94 -1.31 -0.98 9.63
C SER A 94 -1.18 -1.35 8.17
N VAL A 95 -2.31 -1.72 7.56
CA VAL A 95 -2.36 -2.22 6.18
C VAL A 95 -2.15 -1.07 5.19
N SER A 96 -1.31 -1.30 4.18
CA SER A 96 -1.03 -0.32 3.13
C SER A 96 -1.58 -0.73 1.76
N ARG A 97 -1.62 -2.04 1.49
CA ARG A 97 -2.06 -2.63 0.22
C ARG A 97 -2.24 -4.14 0.36
N VAL A 98 -2.84 -4.74 -0.66
CA VAL A 98 -3.04 -6.19 -0.78
C VAL A 98 -2.50 -6.66 -2.13
N TYR A 99 -1.81 -7.79 -2.13
CA TYR A 99 -1.51 -8.55 -3.35
C TYR A 99 -2.56 -9.63 -3.52
N GLU A 100 -3.15 -9.71 -4.70
CA GLU A 100 -4.15 -10.71 -5.06
C GLU A 100 -3.66 -11.51 -6.27
N ASN A 101 -3.66 -12.83 -6.17
CA ASN A 101 -3.29 -13.72 -7.26
C ASN A 101 -4.12 -15.00 -7.17
N ASN A 102 -4.99 -15.23 -8.16
CA ASN A 102 -5.87 -16.41 -8.24
C ASN A 102 -6.67 -16.64 -6.94
N GLY A 103 -7.26 -15.57 -6.39
CA GLY A 103 -8.03 -15.64 -5.13
C GLY A 103 -7.20 -15.81 -3.85
N LYS A 104 -5.86 -15.88 -3.96
CA LYS A 104 -4.96 -15.86 -2.80
C LYS A 104 -4.57 -14.43 -2.47
N PHE A 105 -4.57 -14.11 -1.19
CA PHE A 105 -4.26 -12.76 -0.70
C PHE A 105 -2.99 -12.74 0.15
N VAL A 106 -2.16 -11.73 -0.08
CA VAL A 106 -1.04 -11.35 0.78
C VAL A 106 -1.19 -9.89 1.16
N VAL A 107 -1.23 -9.62 2.46
CA VAL A 107 -1.43 -8.28 3.02
C VAL A 107 -0.07 -7.66 3.29
N ASP A 108 0.24 -6.51 2.70
CA ASP A 108 1.44 -5.75 3.06
C ASP A 108 1.10 -4.67 4.08
N ALA A 109 1.75 -4.75 5.24
CA ALA A 109 1.42 -3.92 6.38
C ALA A 109 2.66 -3.57 7.21
N TYR A 110 2.59 -2.43 7.90
CA TYR A 110 3.54 -2.11 8.95
C TYR A 110 3.23 -2.91 10.20
N CYS A 111 4.19 -3.72 10.67
CA CYS A 111 4.09 -4.57 11.84
C CYS A 111 4.62 -3.83 13.07
N HIS A 112 3.72 -3.35 13.93
CA HIS A 112 4.08 -2.55 15.11
C HIS A 112 4.95 -3.32 16.12
N LEU A 113 4.76 -4.64 16.22
CA LEU A 113 5.59 -5.50 17.09
C LEU A 113 7.09 -5.51 16.70
N HIS A 114 7.41 -5.33 15.42
CA HIS A 114 8.79 -5.35 14.93
C HIS A 114 9.24 -4.01 14.36
N ALA A 115 8.40 -2.98 14.47
CA ALA A 115 8.61 -1.67 13.86
C ALA A 115 9.04 -1.73 12.37
N SER A 116 8.52 -2.70 11.60
CA SER A 116 8.95 -2.96 10.22
C SER A 116 7.79 -3.30 9.29
N ARG A 117 7.89 -2.96 8.01
CA ARG A 117 6.97 -3.47 6.98
C ARG A 117 7.17 -4.97 6.75
N ARG A 118 6.07 -5.71 6.59
CA ARG A 118 6.05 -7.16 6.37
C ARG A 118 4.81 -7.58 5.58
N SER A 119 4.97 -8.65 4.82
CA SER A 119 3.88 -9.32 4.13
C SER A 119 3.27 -10.43 5.00
N PHE A 120 1.94 -10.45 5.10
CA PHE A 120 1.16 -11.42 5.86
C PHE A 120 0.27 -12.22 4.92
N PHE A 121 0.55 -13.51 4.81
CA PHE A 121 -0.26 -14.44 4.04
C PHE A 121 -1.62 -14.65 4.70
N TYR A 122 -2.70 -14.51 3.94
CA TYR A 122 -4.06 -14.63 4.44
C TYR A 122 -4.30 -15.95 5.19
N TYR A 123 -3.86 -17.07 4.64
CA TYR A 123 -4.04 -18.41 5.25
C TYR A 123 -3.27 -18.62 6.57
N ARG A 124 -2.41 -17.68 6.97
CA ARG A 124 -1.69 -17.68 8.27
C ARG A 124 -2.29 -16.72 9.28
N ILE A 125 -3.32 -15.96 8.90
CA ILE A 125 -4.07 -15.06 9.79
C ILE A 125 -5.23 -15.87 10.35
N ASN A 126 -5.10 -16.29 11.61
CA ASN A 126 -6.11 -17.12 12.28
C ASN A 126 -7.30 -16.30 12.76
N ARG A 127 -7.07 -15.02 13.05
CA ARG A 127 -8.06 -14.07 13.56
C ARG A 127 -7.65 -12.67 13.18
N ALA A 128 -8.62 -11.83 12.85
CA ALA A 128 -8.45 -10.40 12.64
C ALA A 128 -9.55 -9.61 13.35
N VAL A 129 -9.18 -8.50 13.98
CA VAL A 129 -10.08 -7.50 14.55
C VAL A 129 -9.69 -6.14 14.00
N ASP A 130 -10.66 -5.43 13.45
CA ASP A 130 -10.50 -4.03 13.08
C ASP A 130 -10.45 -3.18 14.37
N LEU A 131 -9.35 -2.47 14.58
CA LEU A 131 -9.11 -1.72 15.81
C LEU A 131 -9.86 -0.38 15.86
N ASP A 132 -10.32 0.12 14.72
CA ASP A 132 -11.10 1.36 14.68
C ASP A 132 -12.56 1.07 15.04
N THR A 133 -13.09 -0.09 14.66
CA THR A 133 -14.49 -0.50 14.91
C THR A 133 -14.67 -1.49 16.06
N GLY A 134 -13.61 -2.19 16.47
CA GLY A 134 -13.66 -3.29 17.43
C GLY A 134 -14.29 -4.58 16.90
N GLN A 135 -14.63 -4.64 15.61
CA GLN A 135 -15.33 -5.78 15.01
C GLN A 135 -14.37 -6.87 14.52
N PHE A 136 -14.80 -8.12 14.63
CA PHE A 136 -14.11 -9.25 14.03
C PHE A 136 -14.25 -9.21 12.51
N VAL A 137 -13.16 -9.54 11.81
CA VAL A 137 -13.08 -9.50 10.36
C VAL A 137 -12.79 -10.90 9.82
N ASN A 138 -13.71 -11.42 9.00
CA ASN A 138 -13.58 -12.75 8.40
C ASN A 138 -12.46 -12.78 7.35
N CYS A 139 -12.39 -11.77 6.49
CA CYS A 139 -11.35 -11.63 5.48
C CYS A 139 -10.68 -10.26 5.60
N LEU A 140 -9.51 -10.23 6.26
CA LEU A 140 -8.77 -9.00 6.50
C LEU A 140 -8.43 -8.26 5.20
N ALA A 141 -8.03 -8.99 4.15
CA ALA A 141 -7.68 -8.40 2.86
C ALA A 141 -8.87 -7.65 2.23
N GLN A 142 -10.04 -8.30 2.16
CA GLN A 142 -11.26 -7.69 1.61
C GLN A 142 -11.74 -6.50 2.43
N SER A 143 -11.76 -6.63 3.76
CA SER A 143 -12.11 -5.51 4.64
C SER A 143 -11.18 -4.31 4.43
N ALA A 144 -9.86 -4.55 4.34
CA ALA A 144 -8.90 -3.47 4.14
C ALA A 144 -9.05 -2.80 2.76
N MET A 145 -9.45 -3.54 1.73
CA MET A 145 -9.76 -2.98 0.40
C MET A 145 -11.04 -2.14 0.43
N ILE A 146 -12.10 -2.62 1.08
CA ILE A 146 -13.38 -1.89 1.22
C ILE A 146 -13.19 -0.60 2.02
N ASN A 147 -12.35 -0.64 3.06
CA ASN A 147 -12.05 0.53 3.88
C ASN A 147 -11.26 1.62 3.13
N PHE A 148 -10.71 1.31 1.95
CA PHE A 148 -9.98 2.29 1.14
C PHE A 148 -10.95 3.20 0.38
N ASN A 149 -10.92 4.50 0.69
CA ASN A 149 -11.91 5.48 0.21
C ASN A 149 -11.35 6.59 -0.70
N ASP A 150 -10.10 6.49 -1.15
CA ASP A 150 -9.50 7.47 -2.07
C ASP A 150 -9.84 7.12 -3.52
N ILE A 151 -10.97 7.65 -4.00
CA ILE A 151 -11.50 7.42 -5.35
C ILE A 151 -10.47 7.82 -6.43
N GLY A 152 -9.80 8.96 -6.26
CA GLY A 152 -8.82 9.45 -7.24
C GLY A 152 -7.63 8.50 -7.39
N ILE A 153 -7.15 7.92 -6.28
CA ILE A 153 -6.08 6.91 -6.34
C ILE A 153 -6.60 5.58 -6.91
N GLN A 154 -7.84 5.18 -6.61
CA GLN A 154 -8.43 3.96 -7.16
C GLN A 154 -8.54 4.02 -8.69
N GLU A 155 -9.02 5.14 -9.24
CA GLU A 155 -9.11 5.33 -10.69
C GLU A 155 -7.75 5.20 -11.34
N ILE A 156 -6.73 5.89 -10.80
CA ILE A 156 -5.36 5.82 -11.32
C ILE A 156 -4.82 4.39 -11.24
N TRP A 157 -5.01 3.66 -10.12
CA TRP A 157 -4.59 2.26 -9.99
C TRP A 157 -5.27 1.33 -10.98
N ASN A 158 -6.55 1.53 -11.25
CA ASN A 158 -7.24 0.73 -12.26
C ASN A 158 -6.71 1.06 -13.67
N THR A 159 -6.39 2.32 -13.95
CA THR A 159 -5.84 2.72 -15.26
C THR A 159 -4.47 2.09 -15.51
N ILE A 160 -3.61 1.96 -14.50
CA ILE A 160 -2.22 1.51 -14.64
C ILE A 160 -1.95 0.13 -14.03
N ASP A 161 -2.98 -0.66 -13.76
CA ASP A 161 -2.88 -1.93 -13.04
C ASP A 161 -1.78 -2.84 -13.59
N ASN A 162 -1.71 -2.96 -14.91
CA ASN A 162 -0.73 -3.73 -15.64
C ASN A 162 0.68 -3.19 -15.46
N GLU A 163 0.85 -1.88 -15.20
CA GLU A 163 2.14 -1.22 -15.01
C GLU A 163 2.57 -1.07 -13.54
N MET A 164 1.73 -1.44 -12.58
CA MET A 164 1.99 -1.30 -11.14
C MET A 164 3.26 -2.01 -10.69
N MET A 165 3.55 -3.20 -11.21
CA MET A 165 4.75 -3.95 -10.84
C MET A 165 6.03 -3.25 -11.32
N GLY A 166 6.03 -2.73 -12.54
CA GLY A 166 7.13 -1.93 -13.08
C GLY A 166 7.37 -0.67 -12.24
N LEU A 167 6.31 0.06 -11.90
CA LEU A 167 6.40 1.21 -10.99
C LEU A 167 6.92 0.84 -9.61
N TYR A 168 6.55 -0.34 -9.10
CA TYR A 168 7.00 -0.80 -7.79
C TYR A 168 8.50 -1.08 -7.77
N LEU A 169 9.03 -1.69 -8.84
CA LEU A 169 10.47 -1.90 -9.04
C LEU A 169 11.22 -0.58 -9.26
N LEU A 170 10.70 0.34 -10.08
CA LEU A 170 11.33 1.65 -10.31
C LEU A 170 11.33 2.51 -9.04
N GLY A 171 10.26 2.44 -8.25
CA GLY A 171 10.16 3.11 -6.94
C GLY A 171 11.21 2.64 -5.95
N PHE A 172 11.64 1.37 -6.00
CA PHE A 172 12.76 0.86 -5.19
C PHE A 172 14.06 1.59 -5.52
N ILE A 173 14.34 1.74 -6.82
CA ILE A 173 15.59 2.32 -7.31
C ILE A 173 15.65 3.81 -6.98
N CYS A 174 14.54 4.54 -7.14
CA CYS A 174 14.51 5.98 -6.90
C CYS A 174 14.51 6.40 -5.42
N CYS A 175 14.33 5.46 -4.48
CA CYS A 175 14.11 5.80 -3.06
C CYS A 175 15.11 5.10 -2.13
N THR A 176 16.25 4.66 -2.66
CA THR A 176 17.38 4.14 -1.86
C THR A 176 17.87 5.19 -0.85
N ASP A 177 17.89 6.47 -1.26
CA ASP A 177 18.22 7.64 -0.45
C ASP A 177 17.01 8.24 0.33
N ARG A 178 15.85 7.57 0.27
CA ARG A 178 14.55 7.98 0.84
C ARG A 178 13.93 9.23 0.19
N ARG A 179 14.43 9.72 -0.94
CA ARG A 179 13.91 10.94 -1.60
C ARG A 179 13.93 10.81 -3.12
N MET A 180 12.74 10.75 -3.70
CA MET A 180 12.61 10.78 -5.16
C MET A 180 12.70 12.22 -5.70
N LEU A 181 13.67 12.47 -6.58
CA LEU A 181 13.90 13.77 -7.21
C LEU A 181 12.92 14.04 -8.36
N LYS A 182 12.67 15.32 -8.67
CA LYS A 182 11.78 15.72 -9.77
C LYS A 182 12.19 15.11 -11.13
N ARG A 183 13.49 15.04 -11.40
CA ARG A 183 14.04 14.45 -12.63
C ARG A 183 13.80 12.94 -12.73
N GLU A 184 13.87 12.21 -11.62
CA GLU A 184 13.63 10.76 -11.57
C GLU A 184 12.15 10.48 -11.79
N ARG A 185 11.28 11.30 -11.18
CA ARG A 185 9.83 11.26 -11.47
C ARG A 185 9.52 11.49 -12.94
N ALA A 186 10.18 12.45 -13.58
CA ALA A 186 9.98 12.70 -15.00
C ALA A 186 10.36 11.47 -15.85
N ILE A 187 11.44 10.77 -15.50
CA ILE A 187 11.84 9.52 -16.18
C ILE A 187 10.81 8.41 -15.98
N ILE A 188 10.24 8.26 -14.77
CA ILE A 188 9.16 7.29 -14.51
C ILE A 188 7.88 7.67 -15.28
N ALA A 189 7.56 8.96 -15.35
CA ALA A 189 6.41 9.45 -16.11
C ALA A 189 6.58 9.16 -17.61
N ASP A 190 7.78 9.35 -18.16
CA ASP A 190 8.12 8.98 -19.54
C ASP A 190 7.92 7.48 -19.78
N TYR A 191 8.41 6.63 -18.86
CA TYR A 191 8.19 5.18 -18.92
C TYR A 191 6.70 4.83 -19.00
N LEU A 192 5.86 5.44 -18.14
CA LEU A 192 4.42 5.23 -18.17
C LEU A 192 3.79 5.68 -19.49
N LYS A 193 4.16 6.86 -20.01
CA LYS A 193 3.63 7.37 -21.28
C LYS A 193 4.03 6.50 -22.47
N CYS A 194 5.23 5.92 -22.46
CA CYS A 194 5.65 4.98 -23.49
C CYS A 194 4.82 3.69 -23.47
N ARG A 195 4.52 3.17 -22.28
CA ARG A 195 3.75 1.92 -22.10
C ARG A 195 2.24 2.12 -22.25
N ARG A 196 1.76 3.32 -21.90
CA ARG A 196 0.36 3.74 -21.88
C ARG A 196 0.23 5.14 -22.45
N PRO A 197 0.25 5.32 -23.79
CA PRO A 197 0.18 6.64 -24.41
C PRO A 197 -1.13 7.40 -24.11
N ASP A 198 -2.18 6.66 -23.74
CA ASP A 198 -3.48 7.15 -23.32
C ASP A 198 -3.48 7.79 -21.92
N ILE A 199 -2.42 7.59 -21.13
CA ILE A 199 -2.40 8.04 -19.75
C ILE A 199 -2.19 9.55 -19.64
N VAL A 200 -3.13 10.22 -18.97
CA VAL A 200 -3.00 11.60 -18.53
C VAL A 200 -2.78 11.59 -17.02
N LEU A 201 -1.52 11.77 -16.60
CA LEU A 201 -1.12 11.74 -15.19
C LEU A 201 -0.28 12.98 -14.87
N ALA A 202 -0.73 13.79 -13.91
CA ALA A 202 0.04 14.91 -13.39
C ALA A 202 1.18 14.43 -12.47
N ASP A 203 2.26 15.20 -12.37
CA ASP A 203 3.43 14.88 -11.54
C ASP A 203 3.04 14.63 -10.07
N GLU A 204 2.11 15.41 -9.53
CA GLU A 204 1.64 15.29 -8.15
C GLU A 204 0.84 13.99 -7.94
N GLN A 205 0.09 13.56 -8.95
CA GLN A 205 -0.66 12.29 -8.90
C GLN A 205 0.32 11.11 -8.92
N LEU A 206 1.32 11.14 -9.81
CA LEU A 206 2.38 10.13 -9.85
C LEU A 206 3.16 10.06 -8.53
N GLU A 207 3.48 11.21 -7.92
CA GLU A 207 4.15 11.23 -6.64
C GLU A 207 3.31 10.60 -5.52
N ARG A 208 2.02 10.97 -5.42
CA ARG A 208 1.09 10.38 -4.43
C ARG A 208 0.96 8.88 -4.62
N LEU A 209 0.87 8.45 -5.88
CA LEU A 209 0.80 7.06 -6.29
C LEU A 209 2.02 6.27 -5.81
N LEU A 210 3.23 6.74 -6.12
CA LEU A 210 4.48 6.06 -5.78
C LEU A 210 4.69 6.03 -4.26
N LYS A 211 4.39 7.12 -3.55
CA LYS A 211 4.41 7.16 -2.08
C LYS A 211 3.49 6.13 -1.46
N ARG A 212 2.29 5.95 -2.03
CA ARG A 212 1.29 4.99 -1.54
C ARG A 212 1.69 3.55 -1.85
N LEU A 213 2.16 3.31 -3.08
CA LEU A 213 2.68 2.03 -3.51
C LEU A 213 3.81 1.56 -2.60
N GLY A 214 4.64 2.47 -2.09
CA GLY A 214 5.75 2.13 -1.23
C GLY A 214 6.87 1.43 -2.01
N MET A 215 7.77 0.76 -1.30
CA MET A 215 8.96 0.14 -1.88
C MET A 215 9.06 -1.32 -1.48
N PRO A 216 9.52 -2.20 -2.38
CA PRO A 216 9.89 -3.55 -2.01
C PRO A 216 11.13 -3.52 -1.12
N ASP A 217 11.24 -4.49 -0.22
CA ASP A 217 12.53 -4.79 0.38
C ASP A 217 13.44 -5.47 -0.67
N PRO A 218 14.77 -5.50 -0.46
CA PRO A 218 15.69 -6.10 -1.45
C PRO A 218 15.42 -7.57 -1.77
N ARG A 219 14.85 -8.35 -0.84
CA ARG A 219 14.49 -9.75 -1.08
C ARG A 219 13.25 -9.84 -1.94
N GLN A 220 12.25 -8.99 -1.66
CA GLN A 220 11.04 -8.90 -2.46
C GLN A 220 11.34 -8.40 -3.87
N PHE A 221 12.23 -7.42 -4.03
CA PHE A 221 12.69 -6.93 -5.34
C PHE A 221 13.26 -8.09 -6.18
N LYS A 222 14.25 -8.83 -5.65
CA LYS A 222 14.85 -9.99 -6.34
C LYS A 222 13.81 -11.04 -6.70
N ARG A 223 12.85 -11.29 -5.81
CA ARG A 223 11.75 -12.24 -6.05
C ARG A 223 10.85 -11.79 -7.18
N ILE A 224 10.41 -10.53 -7.19
CA ILE A 224 9.56 -9.98 -8.26
C ILE A 224 10.29 -10.07 -9.61
N VAL A 225 11.56 -9.68 -9.68
CA VAL A 225 12.35 -9.78 -10.92
C VAL A 225 12.46 -11.24 -11.40
N SER A 226 12.71 -12.18 -10.49
CA SER A 226 12.75 -13.61 -10.80
C SER A 226 11.39 -14.14 -11.27
N ASP A 227 10.30 -13.70 -10.65
CA ASP A 227 8.94 -14.13 -10.98
C ASP A 227 8.53 -13.56 -12.37
N MET A 228 8.89 -12.30 -12.69
CA MET A 228 8.68 -11.70 -14.01
C MET A 228 9.48 -12.44 -15.10
N LYS A 229 10.74 -12.82 -14.81
CA LYS A 229 11.55 -13.63 -15.74
C LYS A 229 10.88 -14.97 -16.01
N ALA A 230 10.42 -15.65 -14.95
CA ALA A 230 9.75 -16.95 -15.06
C ALA A 230 8.42 -16.87 -15.84
N ALA A 231 7.72 -15.74 -15.74
CA ALA A 231 6.49 -15.46 -16.50
C ALA A 231 6.74 -15.14 -17.99
N GLY A 232 8.01 -14.93 -18.41
CA GLY A 232 8.34 -14.57 -19.79
C GLY A 232 8.22 -13.07 -20.09
N ASP A 233 8.08 -12.22 -19.08
CA ASP A 233 7.94 -10.75 -19.21
C ASP A 233 9.27 -10.04 -19.55
N ILE A 234 10.10 -10.65 -20.41
CA ILE A 234 11.46 -10.20 -20.72
C ILE A 234 11.47 -8.81 -21.39
N SER A 235 10.53 -8.56 -22.30
CA SER A 235 10.41 -7.25 -22.97
C SER A 235 10.15 -6.14 -21.96
N ARG A 236 9.23 -6.38 -21.03
CA ARG A 236 8.90 -5.43 -19.97
C ARG A 236 10.04 -5.24 -18.98
N LEU A 237 10.77 -6.30 -18.64
CA LEU A 237 11.98 -6.21 -17.83
C LEU A 237 13.05 -5.34 -18.51
N ARG A 238 13.20 -5.41 -19.83
CA ARG A 238 14.13 -4.53 -20.58
C ARG A 238 13.70 -3.07 -20.47
N ASP A 239 12.42 -2.77 -20.70
CA ASP A 239 11.90 -1.39 -20.55
C ASP A 239 12.16 -0.83 -19.13
N ILE A 240 11.94 -1.66 -18.10
CA ILE A 240 12.22 -1.29 -16.69
C ILE A 240 13.72 -1.09 -16.47
N THR A 241 14.56 -1.95 -17.03
CA THR A 241 16.03 -1.87 -16.93
C THR A 241 16.57 -0.60 -17.56
N ASP A 242 16.07 -0.24 -18.75
CA ASP A 242 16.49 0.98 -19.45
C ASP A 242 16.04 2.23 -18.69
N CYS A 243 14.83 2.22 -18.15
CA CYS A 243 14.33 3.27 -17.26
C CYS A 243 15.20 3.41 -15.99
N ALA A 244 15.54 2.30 -15.34
CA ALA A 244 16.42 2.26 -14.17
C ALA A 244 17.81 2.84 -14.46
N LYS A 245 18.40 2.51 -15.61
CA LYS A 245 19.68 3.06 -16.06
C LYS A 245 19.61 4.57 -16.26
N ARG A 246 18.53 5.08 -16.86
CA ARG A 246 18.31 6.53 -17.02
C ARG A 246 18.19 7.25 -15.66
N ILE A 247 17.51 6.63 -14.69
CA ILE A 247 17.39 7.16 -13.32
C ILE A 247 18.79 7.31 -12.70
N VAL A 248 19.56 6.23 -12.67
CA VAL A 248 20.91 6.21 -12.07
C VAL A 248 21.88 7.15 -12.81
N ALA A 249 21.82 7.20 -14.14
CA ALA A 249 22.62 8.13 -14.94
C ALA A 249 22.32 9.61 -14.66
N SER A 250 21.15 9.93 -14.09
CA SER A 250 20.83 11.30 -13.69
C SER A 250 21.58 11.73 -12.42
N GLN A 251 22.07 10.79 -11.61
CA GLN A 251 22.67 11.04 -10.30
C GLN A 251 24.17 11.36 -10.40
N LYS A 252 24.69 12.15 -9.46
CA LYS A 252 26.13 12.45 -9.37
C LYS A 252 26.93 11.30 -8.74
N THR A 253 26.28 10.57 -7.83
CA THR A 253 26.86 9.47 -7.05
C THR A 253 25.81 8.39 -7.01
N VAL A 254 26.19 7.18 -7.42
CA VAL A 254 25.30 6.02 -7.50
C VAL A 254 25.38 5.24 -6.20
N ASP A 255 24.25 4.91 -5.61
CA ASP A 255 24.22 4.09 -4.41
C ASP A 255 24.56 2.61 -4.76
N PRO A 256 25.36 1.90 -3.93
CA PRO A 256 25.67 0.50 -4.18
C PRO A 256 24.44 -0.41 -4.35
N LEU A 257 23.33 -0.08 -3.66
CA LEU A 257 22.08 -0.82 -3.77
C LEU A 257 21.39 -0.62 -5.12
N GLU A 258 21.43 0.59 -5.68
CA GLU A 258 20.90 0.88 -7.02
C GLU A 258 21.69 0.13 -8.09
N LYS A 259 23.03 0.13 -7.96
CA LYS A 259 23.90 -0.64 -8.85
C LYS A 259 23.57 -2.13 -8.81
N ALA A 260 23.44 -2.70 -7.62
CA ALA A 260 23.06 -4.11 -7.44
C ALA A 260 21.64 -4.41 -7.98
N ALA A 261 20.72 -3.45 -7.89
CA ALA A 261 19.37 -3.57 -8.45
C ALA A 261 19.39 -3.61 -9.98
N ILE A 262 20.19 -2.75 -10.62
CA ILE A 262 20.39 -2.75 -12.08
C ILE A 262 21.03 -4.05 -12.54
N GLU A 263 22.11 -4.50 -11.88
CA GLU A 263 22.76 -5.78 -12.22
C GLU A 263 21.77 -6.96 -12.13
N THR A 264 20.88 -6.94 -11.13
CA THR A 264 19.83 -7.95 -10.98
C THR A 264 18.83 -7.91 -12.14
N LEU A 265 18.44 -6.72 -12.60
CA LEU A 265 17.54 -6.54 -13.74
C LEU A 265 18.20 -6.99 -15.05
N GLU A 266 19.45 -6.60 -15.30
CA GLU A 266 20.21 -6.99 -16.48
C GLU A 266 20.38 -8.52 -16.58
N ALA A 267 20.73 -9.17 -15.47
CA ALA A 267 20.83 -10.63 -15.41
C ALA A 267 19.48 -11.32 -15.68
N ALA A 268 18.36 -10.65 -15.43
CA ALA A 268 17.04 -11.18 -15.72
C ALA A 268 16.63 -11.03 -17.21
N CYS A 269 17.19 -10.04 -17.91
CA CYS A 269 16.94 -9.78 -19.33
C CYS A 269 17.72 -10.70 -20.30
N ASN A 270 18.79 -11.32 -19.80
CA ASN A 270 19.61 -12.32 -20.48
C ASN A 270 19.06 -13.73 -20.29
#